data_AF-A0A7Y2GPU2-F1
#
_entry.id   AF-A0A7Y2GPU2-F1
#
_cell.length_a   1.000
_cell.length_b   1.000
_cell.length_c   1.000
_cell.angle_alpha   90.00
_cell.angle_beta   90.00
_cell.angle_gamma   90.00
#
_symmetry.space_group_name_H-M   'P 1'
#
loop_
_entity.id
_entity.type
_entity.pdbx_description
1 polymer ?
#
loop_
_entity_poly.entity_id
_entity_poly.type
_entity_poly.pdbx_seq_one_letter_code
_entity_poly.pdbx_strand_id
1 'polypeptide(L)'
;MKIALITIHNVTNYGAVLQAYATKVALSKYGEVSTIDYQNRYLAKNMDKIRFEVSIHGVKMLIHDVLNLPWRSKLLSRFRTFIKGNMNLTDTMGSQDLLEGKAGNFDVYVCGSDQIWNPVVVSPDDKIAPIFFLSFAANEAKKFSYASSIGHHHYREDEKKQVSALLKSFAMISVRESDGKTKLEDILPQKTIFHVADPTLILSKREWYSIFNIEEKVQDYILVYSVPRTALIIKAIDYFSTKLGLKIVAIDRMFFPIAKVDQHVRDA
;
A
#
# COMPACT_ATOMS: atom_id res chain seq x y z
N MET A 1 -20.33 9.29 11.98
CA MET A 1 -19.11 8.77 12.63
C MET A 1 -17.91 9.22 11.81
N LYS A 2 -16.91 9.81 12.46
CA LYS A 2 -15.63 10.21 11.84
C LYS A 2 -14.61 9.10 12.01
N ILE A 3 -13.99 8.68 10.89
CA ILE A 3 -13.06 7.55 10.83
C ILE A 3 -11.70 8.07 10.35
N ALA A 4 -10.66 7.90 11.16
CA ALA A 4 -9.28 8.07 10.73
C ALA A 4 -8.76 6.78 10.10
N LEU A 5 -8.26 6.85 8.86
CA LEU A 5 -7.58 5.74 8.20
C LEU A 5 -6.08 6.04 8.11
N ILE A 6 -5.22 5.15 8.61
CA ILE A 6 -3.79 5.20 8.33
C ILE A 6 -3.31 3.96 7.57
N THR A 7 -2.63 4.20 6.46
CA THR A 7 -2.11 3.16 5.58
C THR A 7 -1.00 3.69 4.67
N ILE A 8 -0.34 2.79 3.95
CA ILE A 8 0.61 3.16 2.89
C ILE A 8 -0.19 3.69 1.71
N HIS A 9 -0.17 5.01 1.51
CA HIS A 9 -0.92 5.66 0.42
C HIS A 9 -0.02 6.58 -0.44
N ASN A 10 1.04 7.15 0.11
CA ASN A 10 1.92 8.09 -0.58
C ASN A 10 3.13 7.39 -1.24
N VAL A 11 2.86 6.47 -2.17
CA VAL A 11 3.87 5.66 -2.88
C VAL A 11 3.56 5.54 -4.37
N THR A 12 4.58 5.23 -5.19
CA THR A 12 4.43 4.99 -6.65
C THR A 12 4.16 3.52 -6.97
N ASN A 13 3.20 2.91 -6.26
CA ASN A 13 2.79 1.52 -6.45
C ASN A 13 1.27 1.46 -6.66
N TYR A 14 0.83 0.99 -7.83
CA TYR A 14 -0.59 0.90 -8.17
C TYR A 14 -1.36 0.01 -7.20
N GLY A 15 -0.79 -1.14 -6.83
CA GLY A 15 -1.41 -2.06 -5.87
C GLY A 15 -1.65 -1.38 -4.51
N ALA A 16 -0.61 -0.76 -3.95
CA ALA A 16 -0.73 -0.06 -2.66
C ALA A 16 -1.77 1.07 -2.70
N VAL A 17 -1.74 1.90 -3.75
CA VAL A 17 -2.65 3.05 -3.88
C VAL A 17 -4.09 2.62 -4.11
N LEU A 18 -4.34 1.63 -4.98
CA LEU A 18 -5.69 1.10 -5.20
C LEU A 18 -6.22 0.38 -3.96
N GLN A 19 -5.35 -0.29 -3.21
CA GLN A 19 -5.72 -0.94 -1.97
C GLN A 19 -6.07 0.06 -0.87
N ALA A 20 -5.27 1.12 -0.71
CA ALA A 20 -5.57 2.22 0.21
C ALA A 20 -6.92 2.88 -0.15
N TYR A 21 -7.14 3.13 -1.44
CA TYR A 21 -8.40 3.68 -1.94
C TYR A 21 -9.58 2.73 -1.69
N ALA A 22 -9.43 1.44 -1.98
CA ALA A 22 -10.46 0.44 -1.72
C ALA A 22 -10.83 0.36 -0.24
N THR A 23 -9.83 0.45 0.65
CA THR A 23 -10.04 0.51 2.11
C THR A 23 -10.87 1.74 2.48
N LYS A 24 -10.51 2.91 1.96
CA LYS A 24 -11.25 4.16 2.17
C LYS A 24 -12.69 4.04 1.70
N VAL A 25 -12.94 3.48 0.51
CA VAL A 25 -14.29 3.31 -0.03
C VAL A 25 -15.11 2.33 0.81
N ALA A 26 -14.53 1.20 1.21
CA ALA A 26 -15.20 0.21 2.06
C ALA A 26 -15.59 0.83 3.42
N LEU A 27 -14.70 1.59 4.05
CA LEU A 27 -14.97 2.29 5.31
C LEU A 27 -15.98 3.44 5.16
N SER A 28 -16.03 4.09 3.99
CA SER A 28 -16.96 5.19 3.72
C SER A 28 -18.43 4.76 3.78
N LYS A 29 -18.71 3.45 3.71
CA LYS A 29 -20.05 2.87 3.94
C LYS A 29 -20.53 3.03 5.39
N TYR A 30 -19.62 3.30 6.34
CA TYR A 30 -19.90 3.35 7.78
C TYR A 30 -19.71 4.76 8.38
N GLY A 31 -19.17 5.72 7.63
CA GLY A 31 -18.91 7.06 8.13
C GLY A 31 -18.05 7.91 7.21
N GLU A 32 -17.73 9.10 7.68
CA GLU A 32 -16.83 10.02 7.00
C GLU A 32 -15.38 9.59 7.25
N VAL A 33 -14.65 9.22 6.20
CA VAL A 33 -13.28 8.73 6.29
C VAL A 33 -12.30 9.84 5.91
N SER A 34 -11.39 10.16 6.82
CA SER A 34 -10.20 10.97 6.55
C SER A 34 -8.97 10.07 6.56
N THR A 35 -8.19 10.11 5.49
CA THR A 35 -6.92 9.38 5.45
C THR A 35 -5.83 10.25 6.07
N ILE A 36 -5.17 9.75 7.11
CA ILE A 36 -4.08 10.45 7.78
C ILE A 36 -2.89 10.56 6.81
N ASP A 37 -2.55 11.79 6.42
CA ASP A 37 -1.39 12.09 5.57
C ASP A 37 -0.09 12.07 6.40
N TYR A 38 0.27 10.87 6.85
CA TYR A 38 1.47 10.64 7.63
C TYR A 38 2.72 10.73 6.75
N GLN A 39 3.55 11.74 7.01
CA GLN A 39 4.82 11.97 6.31
C GLN A 39 5.91 11.02 6.80
N ASN A 40 5.81 9.75 6.44
CA ASN A 40 6.90 8.80 6.62
C ASN A 40 7.95 9.02 5.51
N ARG A 41 9.10 9.64 5.85
CA ARG A 41 10.15 9.96 4.87
C ARG A 41 10.72 8.70 4.20
N TYR A 42 10.76 7.55 4.87
CA TYR A 42 11.24 6.29 4.29
C TYR A 42 10.34 5.85 3.13
N LEU A 43 9.02 5.85 3.33
CA LEU A 43 8.04 5.55 2.29
C LEU A 43 8.01 6.64 1.20
N ALA A 44 8.04 7.92 1.59
CA ALA A 44 7.91 9.06 0.69
C ALA A 44 9.06 9.17 -0.32
N LYS A 45 10.23 8.54 -0.08
CA LYS A 45 11.31 8.41 -1.09
C LYS A 45 10.82 7.82 -2.41
N ASN A 46 9.76 6.99 -2.39
CA ASN A 46 9.15 6.46 -3.62
C ASN A 46 8.55 7.55 -4.53
N MET A 47 8.21 8.70 -3.95
CA MET A 47 7.61 9.86 -4.61
C MET A 47 8.63 10.95 -4.99
N ASP A 48 9.91 10.76 -4.68
CA ASP A 48 10.99 11.68 -5.05
C ASP A 48 11.28 11.59 -6.55
N LYS A 49 11.47 12.73 -7.22
CA LYS A 49 11.77 12.77 -8.66
C LYS A 49 13.11 12.11 -8.99
N ILE A 50 14.09 12.29 -8.12
CA ILE A 50 15.42 11.70 -8.23
C ILE A 50 15.70 11.03 -6.89
N ARG A 51 16.00 9.75 -6.90
CA ARG A 51 16.43 9.03 -5.71
C ARG A 51 17.94 9.14 -5.60
N PHE A 52 18.40 9.65 -4.47
CA PHE A 52 19.82 9.78 -4.19
C PHE A 52 20.24 8.73 -3.15
N GLU A 53 21.29 8.00 -3.47
CA GLU A 53 21.92 7.03 -2.57
C GLU A 53 23.43 7.05 -2.84
N VAL A 54 24.26 7.09 -1.79
CA VAL A 54 25.72 7.13 -1.92
C VAL A 54 26.25 5.70 -2.07
N SER A 55 26.02 5.10 -3.25
CA SER A 55 26.49 3.76 -3.60
C SER A 55 26.66 3.63 -5.12
N ILE A 56 27.41 2.63 -5.61
CA ILE A 56 27.52 2.34 -7.06
C ILE A 56 26.13 2.04 -7.64
N HIS A 57 25.27 1.38 -6.87
CA HIS A 57 23.87 1.18 -7.20
C HIS A 57 23.11 2.51 -7.26
N GLY A 58 23.35 3.41 -6.30
CA GLY A 58 22.81 4.76 -6.26
C GLY A 58 23.19 5.63 -7.47
N VAL A 59 24.43 5.54 -7.96
CA VAL A 59 24.85 6.25 -9.19
C VAL A 59 24.12 5.70 -10.43
N LYS A 60 23.98 4.37 -10.55
CA LYS A 60 23.19 3.77 -11.64
C LYS A 60 21.72 4.17 -11.55
N MET A 61 21.14 4.21 -10.34
CA MET A 61 19.78 4.69 -10.11
C MET A 61 19.64 6.18 -10.46
N LEU A 62 20.62 7.01 -10.13
CA LEU A 62 20.64 8.43 -10.47
C LEU A 62 20.64 8.63 -11.98
N ILE A 63 21.54 7.95 -12.71
CA ILE A 63 21.59 8.01 -14.18
C ILE A 63 20.24 7.55 -14.77
N HIS A 64 19.69 6.44 -14.28
CA HIS A 64 18.39 5.95 -14.70
C HIS A 64 17.27 6.97 -14.42
N ASP A 65 17.23 7.56 -13.23
CA ASP A 65 16.21 8.53 -12.85
C ASP A 65 16.33 9.81 -13.69
N VAL A 66 17.56 10.26 -14.00
CA VAL A 66 17.81 11.41 -14.86
C VAL A 66 17.34 11.16 -16.30
N LEU A 67 17.70 10.03 -16.88
CA LEU A 67 17.26 9.66 -18.24
C LEU A 67 15.73 9.48 -18.33
N ASN A 68 15.09 9.13 -17.22
CA ASN A 68 13.65 8.93 -17.14
C ASN A 68 12.89 10.14 -16.55
N LEU A 69 13.54 11.27 -16.27
CA LEU A 69 12.97 12.42 -15.57
C LEU A 69 11.61 12.89 -16.14
N PRO A 70 11.43 13.05 -17.47
CA PRO A 70 10.14 13.47 -18.03
C PRO A 70 9.02 12.46 -17.75
N TRP A 71 9.29 11.17 -18.00
CA TRP A 71 8.35 10.07 -17.76
C TRP A 71 8.02 9.90 -16.28
N ARG A 72 9.05 9.94 -15.43
CA ARG A 72 8.91 9.86 -13.98
C ARG A 72 8.12 11.05 -13.43
N SER A 73 8.33 12.25 -13.97
CA SER A 73 7.56 13.44 -13.57
C SER A 73 6.08 13.28 -13.92
N LYS A 74 5.76 12.75 -15.09
CA LYS A 74 4.38 12.45 -15.51
C LYS A 74 3.74 11.38 -14.63
N LEU A 75 4.43 10.28 -14.39
CA LEU A 75 4.02 9.21 -13.46
C LEU A 75 3.70 9.77 -12.07
N LEU A 76 4.64 10.53 -11.49
CA LEU A 76 4.47 11.13 -10.17
C LEU A 76 3.30 12.12 -10.12
N SER A 77 3.10 12.89 -11.19
CA SER A 77 1.96 13.80 -11.30
C SER A 77 0.62 13.03 -11.31
N ARG A 78 0.53 11.91 -12.04
CA ARG A 78 -0.66 11.03 -12.04
C ARG A 78 -0.96 10.48 -10.65
N PHE A 79 0.03 9.90 -9.98
CA PHE A 79 -0.11 9.39 -8.60
C PHE A 79 -0.55 10.50 -7.63
N ARG A 80 0.11 11.66 -7.66
CA ARG A 80 -0.25 12.78 -6.77
C ARG A 80 -1.66 13.29 -7.01
N THR A 81 -2.06 13.42 -8.28
CA THR A 81 -3.41 13.86 -8.67
C THR A 81 -4.44 12.86 -8.16
N PHE A 82 -4.20 11.56 -8.38
CA PHE A 82 -5.07 10.52 -7.88
C PHE A 82 -5.20 10.55 -6.36
N ILE A 83 -4.07 10.52 -5.64
CA ILE A 83 -4.05 10.49 -4.17
C ILE A 83 -4.76 11.72 -3.59
N LYS A 84 -4.41 12.93 -4.04
CA LYS A 84 -5.02 14.17 -3.55
C LYS A 84 -6.51 14.26 -3.86
N GLY A 85 -6.93 13.82 -5.04
CA GLY A 85 -8.32 13.89 -5.46
C GLY A 85 -9.24 12.84 -4.81
N ASN A 86 -8.69 11.70 -4.37
CA ASN A 86 -9.50 10.52 -4.03
C ASN A 86 -9.38 10.04 -2.57
N MET A 87 -8.32 10.40 -1.85
CA MET A 87 -8.03 9.83 -0.52
C MET A 87 -8.63 10.60 0.66
N ASN A 88 -9.17 11.81 0.45
CA ASN A 88 -9.63 12.70 1.52
C ASN A 88 -8.56 12.84 2.63
N LEU A 89 -7.40 13.38 2.25
CA LEU A 89 -6.24 13.49 3.12
C LEU A 89 -6.47 14.55 4.21
N THR A 90 -5.96 14.27 5.42
CA THR A 90 -5.74 15.31 6.43
C THR A 90 -4.60 16.24 6.02
N ASP A 91 -4.34 17.26 6.83
CA ASP A 91 -3.07 17.98 6.75
C ASP A 91 -1.89 17.02 6.88
N THR A 92 -0.82 17.30 6.14
CA THR A 92 0.41 16.51 6.18
C THR A 92 1.07 16.65 7.55
N MET A 93 1.37 15.53 8.20
CA MET A 93 1.88 15.51 9.58
C MET A 93 3.05 14.56 9.77
N GLY A 94 4.01 14.94 10.61
CA GLY A 94 5.06 14.06 11.10
C GLY A 94 4.58 13.16 12.24
N SER A 95 5.43 12.23 12.69
CA SER A 95 5.09 11.36 13.83
C SER A 95 4.87 12.15 15.11
N GLN A 96 5.66 13.20 15.33
CA GLN A 96 5.53 14.06 16.51
C GLN A 96 4.19 14.80 16.53
N ASP A 97 3.79 15.37 15.38
CA ASP A 97 2.49 16.05 15.23
C ASP A 97 1.32 15.12 15.55
N LEU A 98 1.39 13.88 15.06
CA LEU A 98 0.38 12.87 15.33
C LEU A 98 0.31 12.54 16.84
N LEU A 99 1.46 12.31 17.47
CA LEU A 99 1.53 12.02 18.91
C LEU A 99 1.05 13.19 19.79
N GLU A 100 1.17 14.42 19.30
CA GLU A 100 0.63 15.64 19.93
C GLU A 100 -0.88 15.81 19.69
N GLY A 101 -1.53 14.89 18.96
CA GLY A 101 -2.96 14.92 18.69
C GLY A 101 -3.38 15.89 17.59
N LYS A 102 -2.45 16.39 16.77
CA LYS A 102 -2.75 17.37 15.70
C LYS A 102 -3.60 16.80 14.57
N ALA A 103 -3.73 15.48 14.48
CA ALA A 103 -4.66 14.83 13.54
C ALA A 103 -6.12 15.19 13.79
N GLY A 104 -6.45 15.70 14.99
CA GLY A 104 -7.81 15.98 15.41
C GLY A 104 -8.49 14.76 16.04
N ASN A 105 -9.77 14.96 16.38
CA ASN A 105 -10.57 13.97 17.09
C ASN A 105 -11.40 13.14 16.11
N PHE A 106 -11.23 11.82 16.18
CA PHE A 106 -12.01 10.84 15.44
C PHE A 106 -12.72 9.90 16.40
N ASP A 107 -13.90 9.43 16.02
CA ASP A 107 -14.65 8.44 16.80
C ASP A 107 -13.96 7.07 16.73
N VAL A 108 -13.36 6.78 15.58
CA VAL A 108 -12.76 5.49 15.23
C VAL A 108 -11.44 5.70 14.50
N TYR A 109 -10.43 4.92 14.85
CA TYR A 109 -9.15 4.85 14.16
C TYR A 109 -8.97 3.47 13.55
N VAL A 110 -8.63 3.43 12.27
CA VAL A 110 -8.41 2.21 11.50
C VAL A 110 -7.03 2.24 10.88
N CYS A 111 -6.27 1.15 11.02
CA CYS A 111 -5.06 0.94 10.26
C CYS A 111 -5.19 -0.24 9.28
N GLY A 112 -4.41 -0.21 8.20
CA GLY A 112 -4.37 -1.26 7.18
C GLY A 112 -4.81 -0.78 5.79
N SER A 113 -4.76 -1.61 4.77
CA SER A 113 -4.50 -3.05 4.77
C SER A 113 -3.10 -3.48 4.28
N ASP A 114 -2.22 -2.54 3.93
CA ASP A 114 -0.94 -2.92 3.32
C ASP A 114 0.05 -3.49 4.37
N GLN A 115 1.32 -3.72 3.99
CA GLN A 115 2.38 -4.24 4.84
C GLN A 115 2.85 -3.24 5.92
N ILE A 116 1.90 -2.57 6.57
CA ILE A 116 2.12 -1.48 7.53
C ILE A 116 2.74 -1.97 8.85
N TRP A 117 2.70 -3.28 9.09
CA TRP A 117 3.29 -3.92 10.27
C TRP A 117 4.59 -4.66 9.94
N ASN A 118 5.09 -4.57 8.71
CA ASN A 118 6.41 -5.06 8.33
C ASN A 118 7.46 -3.95 8.54
N PRO A 119 8.33 -4.03 9.56
CA PRO A 119 9.32 -2.99 9.85
C PRO A 119 10.23 -2.67 8.66
N VAL A 120 10.59 -3.69 7.87
CA VAL A 120 11.44 -3.57 6.67
C VAL A 120 10.77 -2.73 5.58
N VAL A 121 9.43 -2.66 5.57
CA VAL A 121 8.68 -1.88 4.57
C VAL A 121 8.45 -0.44 5.01
N VAL A 122 8.32 -0.18 6.32
CA VAL A 122 7.86 1.12 6.82
C VAL A 122 8.92 1.90 7.60
N SER A 123 10.02 1.28 7.99
CA SER A 123 11.07 1.90 8.81
C SER A 123 12.43 1.85 8.12
N PRO A 124 13.24 2.92 8.21
CA PRO A 124 14.60 2.94 7.65
C PRO A 124 15.60 2.05 8.41
N ASP A 125 15.26 1.65 9.63
CA ASP A 125 16.12 0.92 10.57
C ASP A 125 15.49 -0.42 11.02
N ASP A 126 14.54 -0.93 10.23
CA ASP A 126 13.84 -2.19 10.47
C ASP A 126 13.18 -2.28 11.87
N LYS A 127 12.81 -1.12 12.44
CA LYS A 127 12.08 -1.06 13.72
C LYS A 127 10.57 -0.96 13.53
N ILE A 128 9.84 -1.45 14.53
CA ILE A 128 8.40 -1.30 14.61
C ILE A 128 8.07 0.20 14.57
N ALA A 129 7.13 0.58 13.70
CA ALA A 129 6.66 1.95 13.55
C ALA A 129 5.31 2.15 14.26
N PRO A 130 5.27 2.66 15.51
CA PRO A 130 4.05 2.65 16.35
C PRO A 130 2.88 3.45 15.76
N ILE A 131 3.17 4.44 14.91
CA ILE A 131 2.17 5.25 14.21
C ILE A 131 1.23 4.36 13.37
N PHE A 132 1.76 3.33 12.69
CA PHE A 132 0.93 2.37 11.94
C PHE A 132 0.16 1.38 12.84
N PHE A 133 0.41 1.41 14.15
CA PHE A 133 -0.36 0.72 15.18
C PHE A 133 -1.29 1.68 15.94
N LEU A 134 -1.59 2.85 15.38
CA LEU A 134 -2.51 3.81 15.98
C LEU A 134 -2.06 4.28 17.38
N SER A 135 -0.74 4.36 17.62
CA SER A 135 -0.20 4.84 18.90
C SER A 135 -0.56 6.30 19.20
N PHE A 136 -0.94 7.06 18.17
CA PHE A 136 -1.37 8.45 18.24
C PHE A 136 -2.88 8.63 18.48
N ALA A 137 -3.67 7.54 18.41
CA ALA A 137 -5.10 7.61 18.65
C ALA A 137 -5.37 7.91 20.13
N ALA A 138 -6.34 8.80 20.40
CA ALA A 138 -6.72 9.22 21.74
C ALA A 138 -7.05 8.03 22.66
N ASN A 139 -6.83 8.18 23.97
CA ASN A 139 -6.89 7.08 24.95
C ASN A 139 -8.23 6.32 25.00
N GLU A 140 -9.34 6.98 24.64
CA GLU A 140 -10.68 6.38 24.63
C GLU A 140 -11.19 5.99 23.23
N ALA A 141 -10.41 6.27 22.19
CA ALA A 141 -10.84 6.03 20.83
C ALA A 141 -10.83 4.54 20.47
N LYS A 142 -11.82 4.10 19.69
CA LYS A 142 -11.89 2.71 19.23
C LYS A 142 -10.86 2.48 18.12
N LYS A 143 -9.97 1.52 18.33
CA LYS A 143 -8.90 1.15 17.39
C LYS A 143 -9.23 -0.17 16.71
N PHE A 144 -9.12 -0.19 15.38
CA PHE A 144 -9.35 -1.36 14.55
C PHE A 144 -8.20 -1.54 13.56
N SER A 145 -7.95 -2.78 13.20
CA SER A 145 -7.14 -3.11 12.03
C SER A 145 -8.02 -3.81 11.00
N TYR A 146 -7.95 -3.35 9.76
CA TYR A 146 -8.59 -4.00 8.62
C TYR A 146 -7.55 -4.54 7.65
N ALA A 147 -7.52 -5.87 7.52
CA ALA A 147 -6.66 -6.58 6.58
C ALA A 147 -5.17 -6.16 6.63
N SER A 148 -4.66 -5.69 7.78
CA SER A 148 -3.25 -5.28 7.89
C SER A 148 -2.33 -6.46 7.60
N SER A 149 -1.20 -6.20 6.95
CA SER A 149 -0.24 -7.24 6.58
C SER A 149 1.06 -7.12 7.36
N ILE A 150 1.57 -8.28 7.77
CA ILE A 150 2.94 -8.46 8.31
C ILE A 150 3.91 -8.80 7.18
N GLY A 151 3.39 -9.25 6.03
CA GLY A 151 4.20 -9.79 4.94
C GLY A 151 4.97 -11.01 5.41
N HIS A 152 6.21 -11.14 4.96
CA HIS A 152 7.08 -12.26 5.34
C HIS A 152 7.89 -11.99 6.61
N HIS A 153 7.67 -10.84 7.30
CA HIS A 153 8.43 -10.52 8.51
C HIS A 153 8.18 -11.54 9.63
N HIS A 154 9.22 -11.81 10.40
CA HIS A 154 9.17 -12.65 11.60
C HIS A 154 9.65 -11.80 12.77
N TYR A 155 8.74 -11.50 13.70
CA TYR A 155 9.07 -10.66 14.83
C TYR A 155 10.06 -11.32 15.76
N ARG A 156 11.11 -10.59 16.12
CA ARG A 156 12.01 -10.95 17.22
C ARG A 156 11.27 -10.83 18.56
N GLU A 157 11.80 -11.45 19.61
CA GLU A 157 11.16 -11.45 20.94
C GLU A 157 10.93 -10.05 21.53
N ASP A 158 11.83 -9.10 21.28
CA ASP A 158 11.65 -7.69 21.63
C ASP A 158 10.50 -7.04 20.85
N GLU A 159 10.43 -7.30 19.54
CA GLU A 159 9.37 -6.79 18.66
C GLU A 159 8.01 -7.38 19.03
N LYS A 160 7.93 -8.68 19.34
CA LYS A 160 6.70 -9.34 19.80
C LYS A 160 6.12 -8.64 21.03
N LYS A 161 6.96 -8.30 22.02
CA LYS A 161 6.52 -7.55 23.21
C LYS A 161 5.97 -6.18 22.85
N GLN A 162 6.64 -5.47 21.93
CA GLN A 162 6.19 -4.16 21.48
C GLN A 162 4.88 -4.23 20.70
N VAL A 163 4.76 -5.18 19.77
CA VAL A 163 3.54 -5.43 18.98
C VAL A 163 2.38 -5.81 19.90
N SER A 164 2.62 -6.70 20.87
CA SER A 164 1.62 -7.09 21.86
C SER A 164 1.11 -5.88 22.66
N ALA A 165 2.01 -5.03 23.13
CA ALA A 165 1.66 -3.80 23.85
C ALA A 165 0.81 -2.83 23.00
N LEU A 166 1.18 -2.63 21.73
CA LEU A 166 0.49 -1.73 20.81
C LEU A 166 -0.92 -2.25 20.45
N LEU A 167 -1.03 -3.54 20.14
CA LEU A 167 -2.28 -4.16 19.68
C LEU A 167 -3.24 -4.52 20.81
N LYS A 168 -2.80 -4.59 22.07
CA LYS A 168 -3.67 -4.89 23.21
C LYS A 168 -4.89 -3.97 23.30
N SER A 169 -4.72 -2.70 22.93
CA SER A 169 -5.78 -1.67 22.94
C SER A 169 -6.78 -1.78 21.78
N PHE A 170 -6.56 -2.64 20.79
CA PHE A 170 -7.45 -2.78 19.64
C PHE A 170 -8.74 -3.50 20.02
N ALA A 171 -9.86 -2.95 19.56
CA ALA A 171 -11.18 -3.57 19.70
C ALA A 171 -11.32 -4.79 18.79
N MET A 172 -10.78 -4.72 17.58
CA MET A 172 -10.72 -5.85 16.64
C MET A 172 -9.44 -5.76 15.81
N ILE A 173 -8.90 -6.94 15.49
CA ILE A 173 -7.68 -7.08 14.71
C ILE A 173 -7.99 -8.03 13.55
N SER A 174 -7.82 -7.56 12.32
CA SER A 174 -7.92 -8.41 11.15
C SER A 174 -6.74 -8.24 10.22
N VAL A 175 -6.32 -9.35 9.62
CA VAL A 175 -5.14 -9.44 8.76
C VAL A 175 -5.48 -10.10 7.44
N ARG A 176 -4.71 -9.77 6.41
CA ARG A 176 -4.95 -10.25 5.05
C ARG A 176 -4.45 -11.66 4.82
N GLU A 177 -3.34 -12.04 5.45
CA GLU A 177 -2.72 -13.35 5.25
C GLU A 177 -3.02 -14.30 6.42
N SER A 178 -3.33 -15.56 6.12
CA SER A 178 -3.54 -16.60 7.14
C SER A 178 -2.30 -16.84 8.01
N ASP A 179 -1.09 -16.72 7.43
CA ASP A 179 0.16 -16.78 8.19
C ASP A 179 0.30 -15.61 9.17
N GLY A 180 -0.11 -14.40 8.74
CA GLY A 180 -0.16 -13.23 9.62
C GLY A 180 -1.13 -13.44 10.79
N LYS A 181 -2.24 -14.13 10.57
CA LYS A 181 -3.20 -14.50 11.63
C LYS A 181 -2.53 -15.39 12.66
N THR A 182 -1.92 -16.49 12.23
CA THR A 182 -1.23 -17.44 13.12
C THR A 182 -0.16 -16.75 13.96
N LYS A 183 0.65 -15.88 13.34
CA LYS A 183 1.70 -15.11 14.05
C LYS A 183 1.14 -14.20 15.14
N LEU A 184 0.01 -13.54 14.89
CA LEU A 184 -0.60 -12.65 15.88
C LEU A 184 -1.35 -13.40 16.98
N GLU A 185 -1.92 -14.57 16.69
CA GLU A 185 -2.53 -15.42 17.71
C GLU A 185 -1.48 -15.90 18.74
N ASP A 186 -0.24 -16.19 18.30
CA ASP A 186 0.89 -16.49 19.19
C ASP A 186 1.26 -15.28 20.09
N ILE A 187 1.30 -14.08 19.52
CA ILE A 187 1.69 -12.85 20.23
C ILE A 187 0.58 -12.34 21.16
N LEU A 188 -0.69 -12.63 20.83
CA LEU A 188 -1.89 -12.14 21.51
C LEU A 188 -2.88 -13.29 21.77
N PRO A 189 -2.54 -14.28 22.62
CA PRO A 189 -3.36 -15.47 22.82
C PRO A 189 -4.76 -15.19 23.40
N GLN A 190 -4.96 -14.00 23.97
CA GLN A 190 -6.23 -13.55 24.56
C GLN A 190 -7.10 -12.72 23.59
N LYS A 191 -6.65 -12.50 22.34
CA LYS A 191 -7.38 -11.73 21.33
C LYS A 191 -7.78 -12.62 20.18
N THR A 192 -9.00 -12.44 19.68
CA THR A 192 -9.41 -13.05 18.42
C THR A 192 -8.81 -12.27 17.24
N ILE A 193 -8.10 -12.97 16.37
CA ILE A 193 -7.54 -12.42 15.13
C ILE A 193 -8.36 -12.92 13.94
N PHE A 194 -8.84 -12.01 13.11
CA PHE A 194 -9.66 -12.34 11.95
C PHE A 194 -8.80 -12.38 10.68
N HIS A 195 -8.96 -13.43 9.88
CA HIS A 195 -8.39 -13.49 8.53
C HIS A 195 -9.46 -13.03 7.55
N VAL A 196 -9.18 -11.96 6.81
CA VAL A 196 -10.16 -11.29 5.94
C VAL A 196 -9.59 -11.08 4.54
N ALA A 197 -10.47 -10.86 3.57
CA ALA A 197 -10.06 -10.54 2.21
C ALA A 197 -9.38 -9.17 2.12
N ASP A 198 -8.44 -9.05 1.18
CA ASP A 198 -7.87 -7.76 0.76
C ASP A 198 -8.99 -6.79 0.35
N PRO A 199 -8.91 -5.50 0.70
CA PRO A 199 -9.98 -4.55 0.41
C PRO A 199 -10.24 -4.35 -1.09
N THR A 200 -9.27 -4.63 -1.95
CA THR A 200 -9.50 -4.61 -3.42
C THR A 200 -10.50 -5.67 -3.88
N LEU A 201 -10.68 -6.74 -3.11
CA LEU A 201 -11.64 -7.83 -3.37
C LEU A 201 -12.99 -7.61 -2.68
N ILE A 202 -13.13 -6.61 -1.81
CA ILE A 202 -14.42 -6.22 -1.21
C ILE A 202 -15.27 -5.48 -2.26
N LEU A 203 -14.62 -4.67 -3.09
CA LEU A 203 -15.29 -3.94 -4.16
C LEU A 203 -15.58 -4.87 -5.33
N SER A 204 -16.86 -4.96 -5.69
CA SER A 204 -17.29 -5.68 -6.88
C SER A 204 -16.76 -5.03 -8.15
N LYS A 205 -16.70 -5.81 -9.24
CA LYS A 205 -16.37 -5.31 -10.59
C LYS A 205 -17.20 -4.07 -10.94
N ARG A 206 -18.51 -4.10 -10.67
CA ARG A 206 -19.43 -3.01 -10.97
C ARG A 206 -19.11 -1.75 -10.15
N GLU A 207 -18.79 -1.89 -8.86
CA GLU A 207 -18.36 -0.76 -8.04
C GLU A 207 -17.09 -0.12 -8.60
N TRP A 208 -16.06 -0.91 -8.93
CA TRP A 208 -14.84 -0.40 -9.54
C TRP A 208 -15.09 0.36 -10.84
N TYR A 209 -15.95 -0.19 -11.71
CA TYR A 209 -16.26 0.44 -13.00
C TYR A 209 -17.02 1.75 -12.80
N SER A 210 -18.01 1.75 -11.90
CA SER A 210 -18.81 2.93 -11.60
C SER A 210 -17.98 4.06 -10.98
N ILE A 211 -17.06 3.73 -10.07
CA ILE A 211 -16.22 4.72 -9.38
C ILE A 211 -15.37 5.54 -10.36
N PHE A 212 -14.78 4.86 -11.35
CA PHE A 212 -13.87 5.49 -12.31
C PHE A 212 -14.51 5.77 -13.66
N ASN A 213 -15.84 5.60 -13.77
CA ASN A 213 -16.59 5.73 -15.02
C ASN A 213 -15.93 4.94 -16.17
N ILE A 214 -15.52 3.71 -15.88
CA ILE A 214 -14.85 2.82 -16.85
C ILE A 214 -15.92 2.12 -17.69
N GLU A 215 -15.83 2.30 -19.00
CA GLU A 215 -16.56 1.49 -19.95
C GLU A 215 -15.90 0.12 -20.11
N GLU A 216 -16.72 -0.93 -20.19
CA GLU A 216 -16.23 -2.29 -20.36
C GLU A 216 -15.59 -2.44 -21.74
N LYS A 217 -14.27 -2.74 -21.76
CA LYS A 217 -13.58 -3.03 -23.02
C LYS A 217 -13.91 -4.45 -23.47
N VAL A 218 -14.14 -4.59 -24.78
CA VAL A 218 -14.55 -5.84 -25.44
C VAL A 218 -13.36 -6.65 -25.98
N GLN A 219 -12.13 -6.13 -25.89
CA GLN A 219 -10.95 -6.82 -26.45
C GLN A 219 -10.20 -7.62 -25.39
N ASP A 220 -10.03 -8.92 -25.64
CA ASP A 220 -9.20 -9.80 -24.84
C ASP A 220 -7.71 -9.51 -25.00
N TYR A 221 -6.96 -9.54 -23.88
CA TYR A 221 -5.52 -9.37 -23.83
C TYR A 221 -4.91 -10.04 -22.59
N ILE A 222 -3.61 -10.29 -22.63
CA ILE A 222 -2.82 -10.70 -21.47
C ILE A 222 -2.28 -9.45 -20.79
N LEU A 223 -2.74 -9.18 -19.57
CA LEU A 223 -2.16 -8.12 -18.73
C LEU A 223 -0.93 -8.65 -17.99
N VAL A 224 0.20 -7.98 -18.16
CA VAL A 224 1.42 -8.25 -17.41
C VAL A 224 1.67 -7.10 -16.44
N TYR A 225 1.52 -7.37 -15.15
CA TYR A 225 1.91 -6.47 -14.07
C TYR A 225 2.77 -7.24 -13.08
N SER A 226 4.02 -6.80 -12.88
CA SER A 226 4.92 -7.44 -11.94
C SER A 226 5.77 -6.43 -11.18
N VAL A 227 6.03 -6.75 -9.92
CA VAL A 227 6.96 -6.00 -9.06
C VAL A 227 8.41 -6.43 -9.34
N PRO A 228 8.81 -7.72 -9.19
CA PRO A 228 10.12 -8.17 -9.65
C PRO A 228 10.07 -8.65 -11.12
N ARG A 229 11.10 -8.34 -11.90
CA ARG A 229 11.33 -8.98 -13.19
C ARG A 229 12.05 -10.30 -12.96
N THR A 230 11.41 -11.42 -13.29
CA THR A 230 12.01 -12.76 -13.12
C THR A 230 12.01 -13.51 -14.44
N ALA A 231 12.96 -14.42 -14.61
CA ALA A 231 13.02 -15.31 -15.78
C ALA A 231 11.75 -16.17 -15.91
N LEU A 232 11.11 -16.50 -14.78
CA LEU A 232 9.84 -17.23 -14.78
C LEU A 232 8.72 -16.43 -15.43
N ILE A 233 8.63 -15.12 -15.17
CA ILE A 233 7.60 -14.27 -15.77
C ILE A 233 7.82 -14.16 -17.29
N ILE A 234 9.07 -14.01 -17.74
CA ILE A 234 9.38 -13.99 -19.18
C ILE A 234 8.92 -15.30 -19.84
N LYS A 235 9.29 -16.46 -19.27
CA LYS A 235 8.84 -17.77 -19.75
C LYS A 235 7.32 -17.91 -19.75
N ALA A 236 6.65 -17.37 -18.74
CA ALA A 236 5.19 -17.41 -18.65
C ALA A 236 4.54 -16.56 -19.76
N ILE A 237 5.07 -15.36 -20.02
CA ILE A 237 4.59 -14.48 -21.10
C ILE A 237 4.74 -15.18 -22.45
N ASP A 238 5.90 -15.77 -22.74
CA ASP A 238 6.15 -16.47 -24.00
C ASP A 238 5.22 -17.68 -24.16
N TYR A 239 5.04 -18.46 -23.10
CA TYR A 239 4.15 -19.62 -23.10
C TYR A 239 2.68 -19.23 -23.34
N PHE A 240 2.15 -18.28 -22.57
CA PHE A 240 0.73 -17.92 -22.65
C PHE A 240 0.40 -17.10 -23.90
N SER A 241 1.32 -16.26 -24.37
CA SER A 241 1.13 -15.54 -25.64
C SER A 241 1.04 -16.48 -26.83
N THR A 242 1.94 -17.48 -26.91
CA THR A 242 1.90 -18.51 -27.96
C THR A 242 0.64 -19.36 -27.88
N LYS A 243 0.25 -19.75 -26.66
CA LYS A 243 -0.91 -20.63 -26.45
C LYS A 243 -2.25 -19.96 -26.70
N LEU A 244 -2.38 -18.68 -26.35
CA LEU A 244 -3.65 -17.95 -26.41
C LEU A 244 -3.78 -17.07 -27.66
N GLY A 245 -2.67 -16.72 -28.32
CA GLY A 245 -2.67 -15.82 -29.49
C GLY A 245 -3.16 -14.40 -29.17
N LEU A 246 -3.15 -14.00 -27.90
CA LEU A 246 -3.66 -12.72 -27.43
C LEU A 246 -2.57 -11.65 -27.39
N LYS A 247 -2.98 -10.38 -27.55
CA LYS A 247 -2.11 -9.23 -27.36
C LYS A 247 -1.62 -9.15 -25.92
N ILE A 248 -0.39 -8.67 -25.74
CA ILE A 248 0.25 -8.53 -24.43
C ILE A 248 0.37 -7.04 -24.10
N VAL A 249 -0.24 -6.65 -22.98
CA VAL A 249 -0.13 -5.30 -22.42
C VAL A 249 0.67 -5.37 -21.14
N ALA A 250 1.86 -4.77 -21.11
CA ALA A 250 2.69 -4.71 -19.91
C ALA A 250 2.59 -3.35 -19.23
N ILE A 251 2.26 -3.35 -17.95
CA ILE A 251 2.37 -2.18 -17.08
C ILE A 251 3.67 -2.31 -16.29
N ASP A 252 4.68 -1.53 -16.67
CA ASP A 252 5.94 -1.51 -15.95
C ASP A 252 6.67 -0.18 -16.10
N ARG A 253 7.45 0.22 -15.09
CA ARG A 253 8.07 1.55 -15.00
C ARG A 253 9.44 1.64 -15.69
N MET A 254 9.93 0.55 -16.26
CA MET A 254 11.29 0.52 -16.84
C MET A 254 11.30 1.16 -18.22
N PHE A 255 12.49 1.42 -18.75
CA PHE A 255 12.64 1.97 -20.09
C PHE A 255 12.22 0.97 -21.18
N PHE A 256 12.59 -0.30 -21.00
CA PHE A 256 12.22 -1.40 -21.90
C PHE A 256 11.23 -2.33 -21.22
N PRO A 257 10.28 -2.93 -21.94
CA PRO A 257 9.33 -3.89 -21.37
C PRO A 257 10.04 -5.13 -20.83
N ILE A 258 9.33 -5.91 -20.01
CA ILE A 258 9.86 -7.14 -19.38
C ILE A 258 10.17 -8.24 -20.40
N ALA A 259 9.45 -8.26 -21.52
CA ALA A 259 9.57 -9.22 -22.61
C ALA A 259 9.12 -8.54 -23.92
N LYS A 260 9.02 -9.29 -25.01
CA LYS A 260 8.37 -8.81 -26.22
C LYS A 260 6.87 -8.65 -25.95
N VAL A 261 6.37 -7.41 -26.02
CA VAL A 261 4.97 -7.07 -25.72
C VAL A 261 4.42 -6.15 -26.81
N ASP A 262 3.10 -6.19 -27.01
CA ASP A 262 2.41 -5.36 -28.00
C ASP A 262 2.22 -3.92 -27.51
N GLN A 263 2.01 -3.74 -26.20
CA GLN A 263 1.85 -2.43 -25.59
C GLN A 263 2.63 -2.35 -24.28
N HIS A 264 3.44 -1.32 -24.13
CA HIS A 264 4.20 -1.01 -22.91
C HIS A 264 3.69 0.28 -22.28
N VAL A 265 3.02 0.16 -21.14
CA VAL A 265 2.44 1.28 -20.39
C VAL A 265 3.35 1.62 -19.21
N ARG A 266 4.02 2.76 -19.29
CA ARG A 266 5.03 3.18 -18.31
C ARG A 266 4.48 4.05 -17.18
N ASP A 267 3.30 4.61 -17.40
CA ASP A 267 2.68 5.64 -16.57
C ASP A 267 1.17 5.44 -16.38
N ALA A 268 0.69 4.19 -16.36
CA ALA A 268 -0.72 3.80 -16.28
C ALA A 268 -1.62 4.74 -15.44
#